data_AF-A0AA41YVK3-F1
#
_entry.id   AF-A0AA41YVK3-F1
#
_cell.length_a   1.000
_cell.length_b   1.000
_cell.length_c   1.000
_cell.angle_alpha   90.00
_cell.angle_beta   90.00
_cell.angle_gamma   90.00
#
_symmetry.space_group_name_H-M   'P 1'
#
loop_
_entity.id
_entity.type
_entity.pdbx_description
1 polymer ?
#
loop_
_entity_poly.entity_id
_entity_poly.type
_entity_poly.pdbx_seq_one_letter_code
_entity_poly.pdbx_strand_id
1 'polypeptide(L)'
;MLFVLVHIGDANIDILRSAYLHVIGDETRWPAMMDLFASAKVDWSAAAFFQADREGLVRDAEAQRRLAALVRKLHEDRLLIKNGEFFNREGLRLSLDVMKPH
;
A
#
# COMPACT_ATOMS: atom_id res chain seq x y z
N MET A 1 -8.83 -3.12 4.42
CA MET A 1 -7.37 -3.12 4.20
C MET A 1 -6.97 -1.84 3.48
N LEU A 2 -5.84 -1.22 3.83
CA LEU A 2 -5.33 -0.03 3.16
C LEU A 2 -4.16 -0.42 2.26
N PHE A 3 -4.03 0.19 1.09
CA PHE A 3 -2.87 0.00 0.24
C PHE A 3 -2.43 1.30 -0.43
N VAL A 4 -1.13 1.38 -0.70
CA VAL A 4 -0.47 2.53 -1.32
C VAL A 4 0.35 2.04 -2.49
N LEU A 5 0.08 2.57 -3.67
CA LEU A 5 0.91 2.36 -4.85
C LEU A 5 2.09 3.29 -4.80
N VAL A 6 3.28 2.73 -4.95
CA VAL A 6 4.54 3.47 -4.94
C VAL A 6 5.33 3.23 -6.22
N HIS A 7 6.07 4.24 -6.63
CA HIS A 7 7.16 4.13 -7.59
C HIS A 7 8.47 3.99 -6.82
N ILE A 8 9.28 3.00 -7.19
CA ILE A 8 10.62 2.81 -6.62
C ILE A 8 11.61 3.29 -7.69
N GLY A 9 12.20 4.46 -7.47
CA GLY A 9 13.32 4.97 -8.27
C GLY A 9 14.68 4.59 -7.67
N ASP A 10 15.78 5.04 -8.28
CA ASP A 10 17.15 4.68 -7.88
C ASP A 10 17.48 4.92 -6.40
N ALA A 11 16.95 5.98 -5.79
CA ALA A 11 17.27 6.35 -4.41
C ALA A 11 16.06 6.77 -3.57
N ASN A 12 14.85 6.76 -4.15
CA ASN A 12 13.65 7.26 -3.50
C ASN A 12 12.42 6.43 -3.82
N ILE A 13 11.48 6.43 -2.89
CA ILE A 13 10.15 5.84 -3.05
C ILE A 13 9.14 6.98 -3.12
N ASP A 14 8.46 7.08 -4.26
CA ASP A 14 7.42 8.09 -4.51
C ASP A 14 6.05 7.48 -4.32
N ILE A 15 5.21 8.13 -3.51
CA ILE A 15 3.83 7.72 -3.27
C ILE A 15 2.96 8.23 -4.41
N LEU A 16 2.40 7.31 -5.21
CA LEU A 16 1.62 7.65 -6.40
C LEU A 16 0.14 7.80 -6.07
N ARG A 17 -0.44 6.75 -5.46
CA ARG A 17 -1.87 6.65 -5.19
C ARG A 17 -2.07 5.87 -3.90
N SER A 18 -3.14 6.21 -3.19
CA SER A 18 -3.55 5.49 -1.99
C SER A 18 -5.02 5.12 -2.13
N ALA A 19 -5.37 3.92 -1.70
CA ALA A 19 -6.72 3.43 -1.76
C ALA A 19 -6.98 2.44 -0.62
N TYR A 20 -8.25 2.19 -0.36
CA TYR A 20 -8.68 1.23 0.63
C TYR A 20 -9.55 0.19 -0.05
N LEU A 21 -9.38 -1.06 0.35
CA LEU A 21 -10.18 -2.18 -0.11
C LEU A 21 -11.00 -2.72 1.05
N HIS A 22 -12.30 -2.89 0.83
CA HIS A 22 -13.16 -3.66 1.72
C HIS A 22 -13.17 -5.10 1.22
N VAL A 23 -12.53 -6.02 1.95
CA VAL A 23 -12.51 -7.45 1.62
C VAL A 23 -13.75 -8.08 2.24
N ILE A 24 -14.65 -8.60 1.39
CA ILE A 24 -15.81 -9.39 1.81
C ILE A 24 -15.61 -10.80 1.22
N GLY A 25 -15.30 -11.79 2.06
CA GLY A 25 -15.04 -13.19 1.65
C GLY A 25 -13.55 -13.57 1.59
N ASP A 26 -13.26 -14.82 1.20
CA ASP A 26 -11.92 -15.46 1.29
C ASP A 26 -11.03 -15.28 0.04
N GLU A 27 -11.52 -14.64 -1.03
CA GLU A 27 -10.89 -14.79 -2.36
C GLU A 27 -10.49 -13.47 -3.04
N THR A 28 -9.81 -12.55 -2.34
CA THR A 28 -9.10 -11.50 -3.09
C THR A 28 -7.79 -12.07 -3.63
N ARG A 29 -7.85 -12.69 -4.81
CA ARG A 29 -6.66 -13.22 -5.50
C ARG A 29 -5.84 -12.08 -6.10
N TRP A 30 -4.52 -12.23 -6.10
CA TRP A 30 -3.57 -11.24 -6.65
C TRP A 30 -3.93 -10.71 -8.06
N PRO A 31 -4.40 -11.54 -9.01
CA PRO A 31 -4.81 -11.06 -10.34
C PRO A 31 -5.91 -9.99 -10.29
N ALA A 32 -6.90 -10.12 -9.40
CA ALA A 32 -7.96 -9.13 -9.26
C ALA A 32 -7.42 -7.79 -8.69
N MET A 33 -6.39 -7.85 -7.85
CA MET A 33 -5.70 -6.64 -7.40
C MET A 33 -4.93 -5.97 -8.54
N MET A 34 -4.36 -6.74 -9.48
CA MET A 34 -3.69 -6.18 -10.67
C MET A 34 -4.64 -5.42 -11.56
N ASP A 35 -5.85 -5.92 -11.82
CA ASP A 35 -6.88 -5.17 -12.55
C ASP A 35 -7.25 -3.87 -11.83
N LEU A 36 -7.39 -3.92 -10.49
CA LEU A 36 -7.67 -2.74 -9.69
C LEU A 36 -6.52 -1.71 -9.76
N PHE A 37 -5.27 -2.14 -9.67
CA PHE A 37 -4.11 -1.24 -9.75
C PHE A 37 -3.90 -0.69 -11.17
N ALA A 38 -4.20 -1.49 -12.20
CA ALA A 38 -4.19 -1.04 -13.59
C ALA A 38 -5.23 0.07 -13.83
N SER A 39 -6.38 0.01 -13.16
CA SER A 39 -7.41 1.06 -13.24
C SER A 39 -6.92 2.43 -12.75
N ALA A 40 -5.89 2.46 -11.88
CA ALA A 40 -5.31 3.70 -11.37
C ALA A 40 -4.49 4.48 -12.42
N LYS A 41 -4.15 3.85 -13.56
CA LYS A 41 -3.41 4.45 -14.70
C LYS A 41 -2.13 5.19 -14.28
N VAL A 42 -1.38 4.62 -13.34
CA VAL A 42 -0.09 5.14 -12.88
C VAL A 42 1.00 4.08 -13.05
N ASP A 43 2.24 4.49 -13.32
CA ASP A 43 3.37 3.56 -13.44
C ASP A 43 3.96 3.23 -12.07
N TRP A 44 3.33 2.28 -11.39
CA TRP A 44 3.71 1.85 -10.04
C TRP A 44 4.70 0.67 -10.07
N SER A 45 5.66 0.66 -9.17
CA SER A 45 6.67 -0.41 -9.04
C SER A 45 6.29 -1.43 -7.97
N ALA A 46 5.70 -0.98 -6.86
CA ALA A 46 5.25 -1.83 -5.76
C ALA A 46 3.95 -1.32 -5.13
N ALA A 47 3.20 -2.25 -4.53
CA ALA A 47 2.02 -1.95 -3.70
C ALA A 47 2.35 -2.25 -2.24
N ALA A 48 2.21 -1.24 -1.37
CA ALA A 48 2.43 -1.34 0.07
C ALA A 48 1.09 -1.51 0.78
N PHE A 49 0.89 -2.64 1.46
CA PHE A 49 -0.32 -2.95 2.20
C PHE A 49 -0.13 -2.66 3.68
N PHE A 50 -1.12 -2.00 4.27
CA PHE A 50 -1.17 -1.68 5.69
C PHE A 50 -2.43 -2.31 6.28
N GLN A 51 -2.24 -3.16 7.29
CA GLN A 51 -3.35 -3.74 8.04
C GLN A 51 -4.00 -2.64 8.89
N ALA A 52 -5.32 -2.47 8.75
CA ALA A 52 -6.04 -1.43 9.46
C ALA A 52 -6.38 -1.87 10.90
N ASP A 53 -6.60 -3.16 11.16
CA ASP A 53 -6.63 -3.85 12.46
C ASP A 53 -6.87 -5.36 12.21
N ARG A 54 -6.72 -6.21 13.24
CA ARG A 54 -7.05 -7.66 13.18
C ARG A 54 -8.54 -7.94 13.37
N GLU A 55 -9.32 -6.97 13.81
CA GLU A 55 -10.73 -7.16 14.18
C GLU A 55 -11.69 -6.48 13.19
N GLY A 56 -12.21 -7.28 12.25
CA GLY A 56 -13.49 -7.05 11.60
C GLY A 56 -13.58 -5.90 10.57
N LEU A 57 -14.64 -5.97 9.77
CA LEU A 57 -15.01 -5.04 8.69
C LEU A 57 -14.94 -3.58 9.18
N VAL A 58 -13.94 -2.83 8.70
CA VAL A 58 -13.80 -1.40 8.99
C VAL A 58 -14.84 -0.64 8.17
N ARG A 59 -15.68 0.17 8.81
CA ARG A 59 -16.65 1.03 8.11
C ARG A 59 -15.94 2.01 7.19
N ASP A 60 -16.47 2.25 5.98
CA ASP A 60 -15.87 3.14 4.96
C ASP A 60 -15.39 4.49 5.49
N ALA A 61 -16.21 5.15 6.31
CA ALA A 61 -15.87 6.46 6.89
C ALA A 61 -14.62 6.39 7.79
N GLU A 62 -14.44 5.29 8.50
CA GLU A 62 -13.29 5.08 9.37
C GLU A 62 -12.05 4.68 8.58
N ALA A 63 -12.22 3.86 7.54
CA ALA A 63 -11.15 3.54 6.59
C ALA A 63 -10.60 4.80 5.91
N GLN A 64 -11.47 5.71 5.48
CA GLN A 64 -11.08 6.97 4.84
C GLN A 64 -10.30 7.88 5.80
N ARG A 65 -10.75 8.03 7.07
CA ARG A 65 -10.01 8.81 8.08
C ARG A 65 -8.63 8.21 8.36
N ARG A 66 -8.53 6.89 8.45
CA ARG A 66 -7.26 6.19 8.67
C ARG A 66 -6.33 6.32 7.46
N LEU A 67 -6.85 6.21 6.24
CA LEU A 67 -6.08 6.43 5.01
C LEU A 67 -5.51 7.84 4.97
N ALA A 68 -6.33 8.86 5.26
CA ALA A 68 -5.88 10.24 5.32
C ALA A 68 -4.79 10.44 6.38
N ALA A 69 -4.94 9.83 7.57
CA ALA A 69 -3.94 9.89 8.62
C ALA A 69 -2.64 9.16 8.22
N LEU A 70 -2.74 8.01 7.55
CA LEU A 70 -1.58 7.25 7.06
C LEU A 70 -0.83 8.04 5.97
N VAL A 71 -1.54 8.56 4.97
CA VAL A 71 -0.95 9.38 3.91
C VAL A 71 -0.25 10.60 4.50
N ARG A 72 -0.91 11.29 5.44
CA ARG A 72 -0.30 12.43 6.13
C ARG A 72 0.96 12.03 6.88
N LYS A 73 0.92 10.94 7.65
CA LYS A 73 2.09 10.41 8.35
C LYS A 73 3.20 9.98 7.42
N LEU A 74 2.90 9.38 6.27
CA LEU A 74 3.88 9.01 5.25
C LEU A 74 4.50 10.24 4.57
N HIS A 75 3.75 11.33 4.45
CA HIS A 75 4.29 12.62 4.01
C HIS A 75 5.21 13.25 5.05
N GLU A 76 4.88 13.16 6.34
CA GLU A 76 5.69 13.67 7.46
C GLU A 76 6.94 12.80 7.71
N ASP A 77 6.79 11.48 7.64
CA ASP A 77 7.85 10.49 7.86
C ASP A 77 7.74 9.36 6.83
N ARG A 78 8.62 9.41 5.82
CA ARG A 78 8.68 8.41 4.75
C ARG A 78 9.19 7.05 5.24
N LEU A 79 9.79 6.95 6.43
CA LEU A 79 10.29 5.68 6.97
C LEU A 79 9.15 4.77 7.44
N LEU A 80 7.98 5.34 7.75
CA LEU A 80 6.79 4.58 8.13
C LEU A 80 6.30 3.63 7.02
N ILE A 81 6.71 3.86 5.76
CA ILE A 81 6.40 2.95 4.66
C ILE A 81 6.91 1.54 4.96
N LYS A 82 8.04 1.41 5.68
CA LYS A 82 8.69 0.13 6.04
C LYS A 82 7.82 -0.81 6.88
N ASN A 83 6.81 -0.26 7.56
CA ASN A 83 5.88 -1.07 8.35
C ASN A 83 4.80 -1.73 7.49
N GLY A 84 4.72 -1.41 6.19
CA GLY A 84 3.82 -2.04 5.24
C GLY A 84 4.40 -3.34 4.66
N GLU A 85 3.51 -4.21 4.20
CA GLU A 85 3.90 -5.37 3.38
C GLU A 85 3.93 -4.95 1.91
N PHE A 86 5.09 -5.06 1.27
CA PHE A 86 5.27 -4.67 -0.12
C PHE A 86 5.13 -5.86 -1.04
N PHE A 87 4.45 -5.67 -2.16
CA PHE A 87 4.34 -6.68 -3.21
C PHE A 87 4.67 -6.05 -4.56
N ASN A 88 5.47 -6.77 -5.36
CA ASN A 88 5.75 -6.39 -6.75
C ASN A 88 4.58 -6.75 -7.67
N ARG A 89 4.64 -6.38 -8.95
CA ARG A 89 3.59 -6.72 -9.95
C ARG A 89 3.29 -8.23 -10.06
N GLU A 90 4.26 -9.08 -9.73
CA GLU A 90 4.13 -10.54 -9.79
C GLU A 90 3.50 -11.13 -8.51
N GLY A 91 3.23 -10.32 -7.48
CA GLY A 91 2.70 -10.77 -6.20
C GLY A 91 3.75 -11.35 -5.27
N LEU A 92 5.03 -11.16 -5.59
CA LEU A 92 6.14 -11.50 -4.73
C LEU A 92 6.30 -10.44 -3.66
N ARG A 93 6.42 -10.88 -2.40
CA ARG A 93 6.68 -10.00 -1.27
C ARG A 93 8.08 -9.41 -1.40
N LEU A 94 8.15 -8.08 -1.39
CA LEU A 94 9.39 -7.33 -1.32
C LEU A 94 9.69 -7.01 0.15
N SER A 95 10.92 -7.29 0.56
CA SER A 95 11.45 -6.78 1.82
C SER A 95 12.20 -5.49 1.53
N LEU A 96 11.68 -4.36 2.01
CA LEU A 96 12.46 -3.13 2.06
C LEU A 96 13.50 -3.26 3.17
N ASP A 97 14.60 -3.97 2.88
CA ASP A 97 15.78 -3.84 3.72
C ASP A 97 16.30 -2.43 3.54
N VAL A 98 16.37 -1.70 4.64
CA VAL A 98 16.80 -0.31 4.66
C VAL A 98 18.24 -0.28 4.16
N MET A 99 18.45 0.14 2.92
CA MET A 99 19.75 0.69 2.55
C MET A 99 19.99 1.88 3.47
N LYS A 100 20.71 1.63 4.56
CA LYS A 100 21.26 2.66 5.43
C LYS A 100 22.18 3.47 4.52
N PRO A 101 21.97 4.80 4.35
CA PRO A 101 23.05 5.61 3.83
C PRO A 101 24.22 5.46 4.81
N HIS A 102 25.36 5.01 4.29
CA HIS A 102 26.60 4.88 5.03
C HIS A 102 27.11 6.27 5.44
#